data_AF-A0AA90SXI8-F1
#
_entry.id   AF-A0AA90SXI8-F1
#
_cell.length_a   1.000
_cell.length_b   1.000
_cell.length_c   1.000
_cell.angle_alpha   90.00
_cell.angle_beta   90.00
_cell.angle_gamma   90.00
#
_symmetry.space_group_name_H-M   'P 1'
#
loop_
_entity.id
_entity.type
_entity.pdbx_description
1 polymer ?
#
loop_
_entity_poly.entity_id
_entity_poly.type
_entity_poly.pdbx_seq_one_letter_code
_entity_poly.pdbx_strand_id
1 'polypeptide(L)'
;MWNDLYLKSFQLNEKTISFLSKYQLFKVDLIQQAQLQHRLELVEAFGIRKGMRVLEIGCGQGNTTVAIADSVGENGCVVILLVPIAEHR
;
A
#
# COMPACT_ATOMS: atom_id res chain seq x y z
N MET A 1 -23.60 19.32 -7.92
CA MET A 1 -24.04 19.70 -6.55
C MET A 1 -24.45 18.50 -5.67
N TRP A 2 -24.14 17.24 -6.06
CA TRP A 2 -24.42 16.03 -5.26
C TRP A 2 -23.19 15.13 -5.02
N ASN A 3 -22.00 15.48 -5.53
CA ASN A 3 -20.78 14.68 -5.36
C ASN A 3 -19.93 15.05 -4.13
N ASP A 4 -20.09 16.26 -3.59
CA ASP A 4 -19.23 16.76 -2.49
C ASP A 4 -19.66 16.27 -1.10
N LEU A 5 -20.86 15.69 -0.97
CA LEU A 5 -21.41 15.18 0.30
C LEU A 5 -21.04 13.72 0.60
N TYR A 6 -20.53 12.96 -0.38
CA TYR A 6 -20.25 11.52 -0.23
C TYR A 6 -18.78 11.17 0.06
N LEU A 7 -17.87 12.13 -0.04
CA LEU A 7 -16.51 11.99 0.45
C LEU A 7 -16.39 12.83 1.72
N LYS A 8 -16.73 12.24 2.88
CA LYS A 8 -16.09 12.66 4.13
C LYS A 8 -14.60 12.71 3.82
N SER A 9 -13.96 13.87 4.00
CA SER A 9 -12.53 14.02 3.78
C SER A 9 -11.80 12.96 4.61
N PHE A 10 -11.32 11.91 3.94
CA PHE A 10 -10.53 10.89 4.60
C PHE A 10 -9.21 11.54 5.01
N GLN A 11 -8.97 11.63 6.32
CA GLN A 11 -7.78 12.28 6.83
C GLN A 11 -6.62 11.29 6.82
N LEU A 12 -5.58 11.63 6.06
CA LEU A 12 -4.36 10.83 6.01
C LEU A 12 -3.54 10.99 7.29
N ASN A 13 -3.00 9.89 7.80
CA ASN A 13 -2.06 9.89 8.91
C ASN A 13 -0.65 10.31 8.46
N GLU A 14 0.20 10.68 9.41
CA GLU A 14 1.54 11.21 9.15
C GLU A 14 2.42 10.23 8.36
N LYS A 15 2.32 8.93 8.67
CA LYS A 15 3.05 7.86 7.99
C LYS A 15 2.69 7.80 6.51
N THR A 16 1.40 7.92 6.19
CA THR A 16 0.90 7.92 4.81
C THR A 16 1.34 9.18 4.06
N ILE A 17 1.27 10.35 4.71
CA ILE A 17 1.75 11.61 4.12
C ILE A 17 3.26 11.54 3.85
N SER A 18 4.04 10.98 4.77
CA SER A 18 5.49 10.78 4.61
C SER A 18 5.79 9.85 3.43
N PHE A 19 5.09 8.72 3.31
CA PHE A 19 5.21 7.81 2.18
C PHE A 19 4.91 8.51 0.84
N LEU A 20 3.78 9.23 0.77
CA LEU A 20 3.37 9.93 -0.45
C LEU A 20 4.38 11.02 -0.83
N SER A 21 4.92 11.75 0.15
CA SER A 21 5.98 12.73 -0.05
C SER A 21 7.28 12.08 -0.55
N LYS A 22 7.66 10.93 0.01
CA LYS A 22 8.89 10.22 -0.37
C LYS A 22 8.84 9.63 -1.78
N TYR A 23 7.79 8.89 -2.10
CA TYR A 23 7.73 8.09 -3.34
C TYR A 23 6.91 8.74 -4.45
N GLN A 24 6.11 9.76 -4.14
CA GLN A 24 5.32 10.50 -5.11
C GLN A 24 4.31 9.61 -5.88
N LEU A 25 3.97 8.43 -5.35
CA LEU A 25 2.94 7.51 -5.84
C LEU A 25 1.53 7.99 -5.42
N PHE A 26 0.50 7.63 -6.19
CA PHE A 26 -0.93 7.87 -5.89
C PHE A 26 -1.34 9.34 -5.64
N LYS A 27 -0.53 10.34 -6.02
CA LYS A 27 -0.73 11.76 -5.70
C LYS A 27 -2.12 12.34 -5.96
N VAL A 28 -2.78 11.89 -7.02
CA VAL A 28 -4.07 12.44 -7.46
C VAL A 28 -5.23 11.46 -7.25
N ASP A 29 -4.95 10.27 -6.71
CA ASP A 29 -5.94 9.21 -6.51
C ASP A 29 -6.25 9.07 -5.02
N LEU A 30 -7.29 9.78 -4.58
CA LEU A 30 -7.72 9.80 -3.18
C LEU A 30 -8.13 8.40 -2.68
N ILE A 31 -8.67 7.54 -3.56
CA ILE A 31 -9.05 6.17 -3.20
C ILE A 31 -7.78 5.36 -2.91
N GLN A 32 -6.76 5.46 -3.77
CA GLN A 32 -5.50 4.75 -3.54
C GLN A 32 -4.75 5.30 -2.32
N GLN A 33 -4.85 6.58 -2.01
CA GLN A 33 -4.28 7.15 -0.78
C GLN A 33 -4.95 6.58 0.48
N ALA A 34 -6.29 6.50 0.49
CA ALA A 34 -7.02 5.90 1.59
C ALA A 34 -6.68 4.41 1.76
N GLN A 35 -6.58 3.67 0.63
CA GLN A 35 -6.18 2.26 0.66
C GLN A 35 -4.71 2.07 1.06
N LEU A 36 -3.81 2.98 0.66
CA LEU A 36 -2.40 2.94 1.07
C LEU A 36 -2.28 3.05 2.59
N GLN A 37 -3.01 3.98 3.22
CA GLN A 37 -3.03 4.09 4.68
C GLN A 37 -3.41 2.77 5.34
N HIS A 38 -4.49 2.14 4.88
CA HIS A 38 -4.92 0.85 5.40
C HIS A 38 -3.86 -0.25 5.21
N ARG A 39 -3.17 -0.27 4.06
CA ARG A 39 -2.08 -1.23 3.81
C ARG A 39 -0.89 -1.01 4.74
N LEU A 40 -0.52 0.25 5.00
CA LEU A 40 0.57 0.60 5.93
C LEU A 40 0.24 0.20 7.38
N GLU A 41 -1.03 0.25 7.76
CA GLU A 41 -1.52 -0.23 9.06
C GLU A 41 -1.50 -1.77 9.12
N LEU A 42 -1.91 -2.47 8.07
CA LEU A 42 -1.82 -3.94 7.99
C LEU A 42 -0.38 -4.45 8.06
N VAL A 43 0.55 -3.80 7.34
CA VAL A 43 1.98 -4.14 7.37
C VAL A 43 2.55 -4.00 8.79
N GLU A 44 2.11 -2.99 9.53
CA GLU A 44 2.47 -2.78 10.93
C GLU A 44 1.84 -3.84 11.86
N ALA A 45 0.57 -4.17 11.64
CA ALA A 45 -0.12 -5.22 12.39
C ALA A 45 0.52 -6.61 12.20
N PHE A 46 1.08 -6.90 11.01
CA PHE A 46 1.87 -8.10 10.75
C PHE A 46 3.27 -8.07 11.37
N GLY A 47 3.67 -6.95 11.97
CA GLY A 47 4.97 -6.81 12.62
C GLY A 47 6.14 -6.85 11.64
N ILE A 48 5.93 -6.42 10.40
CA ILE A 48 7.00 -6.30 9.40
C ILE A 48 7.94 -5.18 9.83
N ARG A 49 9.25 -5.46 9.79
CA ARG A 49 10.31 -4.55 10.27
C ARG A 49 11.42 -4.42 9.24
N LYS A 50 12.22 -3.37 9.42
CA LYS A 50 13.43 -3.13 8.61
C LYS A 50 14.36 -4.33 8.62
N GLY A 51 14.92 -4.66 7.46
CA GLY A 51 15.83 -5.79 7.25
C GLY A 51 15.15 -7.16 7.09
N MET A 52 13.82 -7.25 7.22
CA MET A 52 13.12 -8.51 7.00
C MET A 52 13.11 -8.92 5.52
N ARG A 53 13.05 -10.24 5.28
CA ARG A 53 12.78 -10.83 3.97
C ARG A 53 11.34 -11.34 3.96
N VAL A 54 10.48 -10.74 3.15
CA VAL A 54 9.04 -11.01 3.11
C VAL A 54 8.68 -11.65 1.78
N LEU A 55 7.91 -12.75 1.83
CA LEU A 55 7.26 -13.34 0.65
C LEU A 55 5.83 -12.81 0.58
N GLU A 56 5.49 -12.10 -0.48
CA GLU A 56 4.12 -11.72 -0.82
C GLU A 56 3.56 -12.71 -1.85
N ILE A 57 2.35 -13.21 -1.62
CA ILE A 57 1.63 -14.09 -2.55
C ILE A 57 0.32 -13.41 -2.92
N GLY A 58 0.07 -13.19 -4.21
CA GLY A 58 -1.16 -12.53 -4.64
C GLY A 58 -1.28 -12.39 -6.15
N CYS A 59 -2.45 -11.90 -6.58
CA CYS A 59 -2.78 -11.63 -7.98
C CYS A 59 -2.88 -10.13 -8.31
N GLY A 60 -2.46 -9.28 -7.37
CA GLY A 60 -2.69 -7.83 -7.43
C GLY A 60 -1.65 -7.06 -8.25
N GLN A 61 -1.91 -5.76 -8.43
CA GLN A 61 -1.06 -4.81 -9.16
C GLN A 61 0.23 -4.40 -8.40
N GLY A 62 0.44 -4.89 -7.17
CA GLY A 62 1.60 -4.56 -6.35
C GLY A 62 1.45 -3.37 -5.40
N ASN A 63 0.23 -2.82 -5.22
CA ASN A 63 0.01 -1.68 -4.30
C ASN A 63 0.26 -2.04 -2.82
N THR A 64 0.11 -3.31 -2.44
CA THR A 64 0.50 -3.80 -1.10
C THR A 64 2.01 -4.01 -1.02
N THR A 65 2.63 -4.52 -2.08
CA THR A 65 4.08 -4.67 -2.20
C THR A 65 4.83 -3.39 -1.85
N VAL A 66 4.38 -2.23 -2.34
CA VAL A 66 5.09 -0.96 -2.06
C VAL A 66 5.03 -0.58 -0.57
N ALA A 67 3.95 -0.90 0.14
CA ALA A 67 3.85 -0.68 1.58
C ALA A 67 4.75 -1.64 2.38
N ILE A 68 4.85 -2.90 1.94
CA ILE A 68 5.80 -3.88 2.52
C ILE A 68 7.24 -3.43 2.26
N ALA A 69 7.55 -3.01 1.02
CA ALA A 69 8.88 -2.58 0.61
C ALA A 69 9.37 -1.36 1.43
N ASP A 70 8.50 -0.38 1.68
CA ASP A 70 8.81 0.75 2.55
C ASP A 70 9.13 0.31 3.98
N SER A 71 8.38 -0.66 4.52
CA SER A 71 8.57 -1.16 5.88
C SER A 71 9.87 -1.98 6.05
N VAL A 72 10.21 -2.84 5.09
CA VAL A 72 11.45 -3.64 5.16
C VAL A 72 12.71 -2.80 4.89
N GLY A 73 12.57 -1.66 4.21
CA GLY A 73 13.65 -0.70 3.97
C GLY A 73 14.78 -1.25 3.09
N GLU A 74 15.86 -0.45 2.95
CA GLU A 74 16.95 -0.69 2.00
C GLU A 74 17.72 -2.00 2.23
N ASN A 75 17.79 -2.47 3.48
CA ASN A 75 18.46 -3.73 3.84
C ASN A 75 17.50 -4.94 3.86
N GLY A 76 16.23 -4.72 3.53
CA GLY A 76 15.21 -5.76 3.46
C GLY A 76 15.03 -6.31 2.04
N CYS A 77 14.14 -7.28 1.89
CA CYS A 77 13.81 -7.86 0.59
C CYS A 77 12.34 -8.26 0.54
N VAL A 78 11.67 -7.96 -0.57
CA VAL A 78 10.33 -8.46 -0.86
C VAL A 78 10.42 -9.37 -2.08
N VAL A 79 10.03 -10.63 -1.91
CA VAL A 79 9.89 -11.59 -3.01
C VAL A 79 8.40 -11.73 -3.30
N ILE A 80 8.02 -11.72 -4.57
CA ILE A 80 6.62 -11.77 -4.96
C ILE A 80 6.38 -13.07 -5.72
N LEU A 81 5.37 -13.83 -5.29
CA LEU A 81 4.78 -14.92 -6.06
C LEU A 81 3.46 -14.45 -6.65
N LEU A 82 3.49 -14.11 -7.93
CA LEU A 82 2.29 -13.75 -8.68
C LEU A 82 1.49 -15.01 -9.01
N VAL A 83 0.27 -15.07 -8.49
CA VAL A 83 -0.71 -16.09 -8.87
C VAL A 83 -1.62 -15.46 -9.93
N PRO A 84 -1.58 -15.90 -11.20
CA PRO A 84 -2.46 -15.35 -12.21
C PRO A 84 -3.91 -15.70 -11.87
N ILE A 85 -4.81 -14.74 -12.05
CA ILE A 85 -6.24 -15.03 -12.03
C ILE A 85 -6.53 -15.74 -13.35
N ALA A 86 -6.94 -17.01 -13.29
CA ALA A 86 -7.49 -17.68 -14.45
C ALA A 86 -8.86 -17.04 -14.73
N GLU A 87 -8.92 -16.08 -15.66
CA GLU A 87 -10.18 -15.58 -16.17
C GLU A 87 -10.80 -16.67 -17.06
N HIS A 88 -11.75 -17.44 -16.51
CA HIS A 88 -12.74 -18.12 -17.35
C HIS A 88 -13.68 -17.04 -17.90
N ARG A 89 -13.40 -16.57 -19.12
CA ARG A 89 -14.37 -15.89 -19.96
C ARG A 89 -15.40 -16.88 -20.50
#